data_AF-A0A7K5L1F4-F1
#
_entry.id   AF-A0A7K5L1F4-F1
#
_cell.length_a   1.000
_cell.length_b   1.000
_cell.length_c   1.000
_cell.angle_alpha   90.00
_cell.angle_beta   90.00
_cell.angle_gamma   90.00
#
_symmetry.space_group_name_H-M   'P 1'
#
loop_
_entity.id
_entity.type
_entity.pdbx_description
1 polymer ?
#
loop_
_entity_poly.entity_id
_entity_poly.type
_entity_poly.pdbx_seq_one_letter_code
_entity_poly.pdbx_strand_id
1 'polypeptide(L)' 'VAFPFFADFQRPELLVNNTISLHLTTEPGVTVGVWHTVPGSRGAEAQGKDRHWYEEALADAHPVIIYLHGNGGTR' A
#
# COMPACT_ATOMS: atom_id res chain seq x y z
N VAL A 1 -22.57 5.56 3.68
CA VAL A 1 -21.18 5.06 3.52
C VAL A 1 -20.37 5.59 4.69
N ALA A 2 -19.82 4.73 5.53
CA ALA A 2 -18.90 5.16 6.58
C ALA A 2 -17.50 5.23 5.96
N PHE A 3 -16.99 6.45 5.75
CA PHE A 3 -15.58 6.65 5.50
C PHE A 3 -14.87 6.63 6.85
N PRO A 4 -13.72 5.97 7.00
CA PRO A 4 -13.06 5.96 8.30
C PRO A 4 -12.56 7.38 8.61
N PHE A 5 -13.27 8.07 9.49
CA PHE A 5 -12.78 9.30 10.10
C PHE A 5 -11.62 8.93 11.04
N PHE A 6 -10.53 9.70 11.00
CA PHE A 6 -9.37 9.55 11.89
C PHE A 6 -8.52 8.28 11.69
N ALA A 7 -8.54 7.69 10.49
CA ALA A 7 -7.61 6.61 10.16
C ALA A 7 -6.15 7.11 10.08
N ASP A 8 -5.23 6.31 10.64
CA ASP A 8 -3.81 6.52 10.43
C ASP A 8 -3.40 5.93 9.08
N PHE A 9 -3.35 6.78 8.06
CA PHE A 9 -2.99 6.37 6.70
C PHE A 9 -1.50 6.05 6.53
N GLN A 10 -0.67 6.32 7.54
CA GLN A 10 0.74 5.88 7.54
C GLN A 10 0.87 4.39 7.89
N ARG A 11 -0.18 3.81 8.50
CA ARG A 11 -0.24 2.42 8.95
C ARG A 11 -1.41 1.67 8.29
N PRO A 12 -1.37 1.48 6.95
CA PRO A 12 -2.46 0.82 6.23
C PRO A 12 -2.76 -0.59 6.73
N GLU A 13 -1.80 -1.28 7.33
CA GLU A 13 -1.97 -2.63 7.86
C GLU A 13 -3.05 -2.72 8.96
N LEU A 14 -3.39 -1.59 9.59
CA LEU A 14 -4.49 -1.48 10.56
C LEU A 14 -5.89 -1.48 9.91
N LEU A 15 -5.96 -1.16 8.62
CA LEU A 15 -7.19 -1.06 7.84
C LEU A 15 -7.33 -2.24 6.87
N VAL A 16 -6.21 -2.66 6.27
CA VAL A 16 -6.12 -3.69 5.25
C VAL A 16 -4.87 -4.54 5.56
N ASN A 17 -5.10 -5.75 6.09
CA ASN A 17 -4.04 -6.59 6.69
C ASN A 17 -2.99 -7.13 5.72
N ASN A 18 -3.19 -6.96 4.42
CA ASN A 18 -2.31 -7.37 3.31
C ASN A 18 -1.72 -6.15 2.58
N THR A 19 -1.62 -5.01 3.26
CA THR A 19 -1.14 -3.73 2.71
C THR A 19 -0.06 -3.13 3.59
N ILE A 20 1.00 -2.60 2.96
CA ILE A 20 2.04 -1.81 3.62
C ILE A 20 2.20 -0.42 2.98
N SER A 21 2.82 0.49 3.74
CA SER A 21 3.26 1.79 3.22
C SER A 21 4.69 1.71 2.69
N LEU A 22 4.88 2.12 1.44
CA LEU A 22 6.17 2.31 0.77
C LEU A 22 6.34 3.78 0.39
N HIS A 23 7.58 4.19 0.14
CA HIS A 23 7.91 5.56 -0.24
C HIS A 23 8.74 5.56 -1.52
N LEU A 24 8.28 6.31 -2.52
CA LEU A 24 8.95 6.45 -3.80
C LEU A 24 9.55 7.85 -3.91
N THR A 25 10.84 7.93 -4.19
CA THR A 25 11.48 9.19 -4.59
C THR A 25 11.13 9.48 -6.04
N THR A 26 10.68 10.70 -6.32
CA THR A 26 10.28 11.12 -7.66
C THR A 26 11.18 12.24 -8.17
N GLU A 27 10.65 13.46 -8.27
CA GLU A 27 11.41 14.66 -8.65
C GLU A 27 12.29 15.14 -7.48
N PRO A 28 13.33 15.97 -7.72
CA PRO A 28 14.21 16.46 -6.67
C PRO A 28 13.43 17.10 -5.51
N GLY A 29 13.61 16.56 -4.31
CA GLY A 29 12.95 17.03 -3.08
C GLY A 29 11.51 16.50 -2.87
N VAL A 30 11.03 15.59 -3.72
CA VAL A 30 9.67 15.02 -3.63
C VAL A 30 9.73 13.52 -3.34
N THR A 31 8.98 13.11 -2.31
CA THR A 31 8.73 11.71 -1.97
C THR A 31 7.23 11.47 -1.93
N VAL A 32 6.77 10.40 -2.57
CA VAL A 32 5.36 10.00 -2.59
C VAL A 32 5.19 8.75 -1.74
N GLY A 33 4.26 8.80 -0.78
CA GLY A 33 3.80 7.62 -0.07
C GLY A 33 2.85 6.80 -0.95
N VAL A 34 3.09 5.50 -1.06
CA VAL A 34 2.24 4.57 -1.80
C VAL A 34 1.86 3.40 -0.92
N TRP A 35 0.63 2.91 -1.09
CA TRP A 35 0.20 1.66 -0.46
C TRP A 35 0.44 0.51 -1.43
N HIS A 36 1.20 -0.48 -0.99
CA HIS A 36 1.37 -1.73 -1.73
C HIS A 36 0.51 -2.82 -1.08
N THR A 37 -0.45 -3.34 -1.84
CA THR A 37 -1.38 -4.39 -1.42
C THR A 37 -1.16 -5.64 -2.25
N VAL A 38 -0.82 -6.76 -1.62
CA VAL A 38 -0.77 -8.06 -2.33
C VAL A 38 -2.19 -8.59 -2.58
N PRO A 39 -2.44 -9.44 -3.58
CA PRO A 39 -3.76 -10.00 -3.82
C PRO A 39 -4.37 -10.66 -2.59
N GLY A 40 -5.69 -10.53 -2.40
CA GLY A 40 -6.38 -11.08 -1.23
C GLY A 40 -6.21 -12.60 -1.05
N SER A 41 -5.98 -13.33 -2.15
CA SER A 41 -5.63 -14.76 -2.12
C SER A 41 -4.31 -15.06 -1.39
N ARG A 42 -3.40 -14.08 -1.28
CA ARG A 42 -2.14 -14.16 -0.51
C ARG A 42 -2.25 -13.50 0.86
N GLY A 43 -3.45 -13.08 1.29
CA GLY A 43 -3.63 -12.35 2.55
C GLY A 43 -3.12 -13.12 3.77
N ALA A 44 -3.30 -14.44 3.82
CA ALA A 44 -2.76 -15.29 4.88
C ALA A 44 -1.23 -15.37 4.87
N GLU A 45 -0.61 -15.38 3.69
CA GLU A 45 0.85 -15.39 3.53
C GLU A 45 1.47 -14.06 3.97
N ALA A 46 0.77 -12.96 3.71
CA ALA A 46 1.20 -11.59 3.98
C ALA A 46 1.21 -11.22 5.48
N GLN A 47 0.48 -11.98 6.32
CA GLN A 47 0.38 -11.69 7.74
C GLN A 47 1.74 -11.79 8.44
N GLY A 48 2.13 -10.71 9.13
CA GLY A 48 3.38 -10.64 9.87
C GLY A 48 4.64 -10.59 8.99
N LYS A 49 4.50 -10.43 7.67
CA LYS A 49 5.62 -10.26 6.76
C LYS A 49 6.21 -8.86 6.87
N ASP A 50 7.51 -8.78 6.68
CA ASP A 50 8.25 -7.54 6.70
C ASP A 50 8.27 -6.86 5.32
N ARG A 51 8.84 -5.65 5.27
CA ARG A 51 8.93 -4.87 4.03
C ARG A 51 9.63 -5.63 2.89
N HIS A 52 10.69 -6.38 3.19
CA HIS A 52 11.47 -7.09 2.18
C HIS A 52 10.60 -8.10 1.43
N TRP A 53 9.78 -8.87 2.13
CA TRP A 53 8.86 -9.81 1.49
C TRP A 53 7.85 -9.13 0.56
N TYR A 54 7.34 -7.95 0.93
CA TYR A 54 6.45 -7.18 0.05
C TYR A 54 7.18 -6.61 -1.17
N GLU A 55 8.44 -6.18 -1.03
CA GLU A 55 9.26 -5.73 -2.16
C GLU A 55 9.57 -6.87 -3.13
N GLU A 56 9.87 -8.07 -2.63
CA GLU A 56 10.02 -9.28 -3.44
C GLU A 56 8.73 -9.66 -4.18
N ALA A 57 7.58 -9.58 -3.50
CA ALA A 57 6.28 -9.82 -4.12
C ALA A 57 5.95 -8.79 -5.22
N LEU A 58 6.41 -7.54 -5.08
CA LEU A 58 6.25 -6.51 -6.11
C LEU A 58 7.18 -6.73 -7.31
N ALA A 59 8.36 -7.30 -7.08
CA ALA A 59 9.36 -7.56 -8.12
C ALA A 59 9.12 -8.87 -8.90
N ASP A 60 8.08 -9.63 -8.56
CA ASP A 60 7.78 -10.89 -9.22
C ASP A 60 7.15 -10.70 -10.62
N ALA A 61 6.83 -11.81 -11.29
CA ALA A 61 6.33 -11.78 -12.67
C ALA A 61 4.81 -11.52 -12.79
N HIS A 62 4.10 -11.27 -11.68
CA HIS A 62 2.66 -11.05 -11.70
C HIS A 62 2.32 -9.63 -12.13
N PRO A 63 1.15 -9.42 -12.77
CA PRO A 63 0.73 -8.08 -13.19
C PRO A 63 0.45 -7.17 -11.99
N VAL A 64 0.84 -5.90 -12.13
CA VAL A 64 0.56 -4.85 -11.14
C VAL A 64 -0.59 -3.97 -11.63
N ILE A 65 -1.52 -3.68 -10.72
CA ILE A 65 -2.59 -2.69 -10.95
C ILE A 65 -2.23 -1.43 -10.16
N ILE A 66 -2.16 -0.29 -10.85
CA ILE A 66 -1.95 1.02 -10.23
C ILE A 66 -3.29 1.73 -10.14
N TYR A 67 -3.69 2.08 -8.91
CA TYR A 67 -4.86 2.91 -8.64
C TYR A 67 -4.42 4.28 -8.12
N LEU A 68 -4.86 5.34 -8.80
CA LEU A 68 -4.60 6.73 -8.43
C LEU A 68 -5.93 7.38 -8.07
N HIS A 69 -6.06 7.91 -6.86
CA HIS A 69 -7.29 8.61 -6.49
C HIS A 69 -7.36 10.00 -7.12
N GLY A 70 -8.57 10.51 -7.34
CA GLY A 70 -8.79 11.90 -7.76
C GLY A 70 -8.64 12.89 -6.59
N ASN A 71 -8.67 14.19 -6.89
CA ASN A 71 -8.43 15.27 -5.92
C ASN A 71 -9.52 15.43 -4.83
N GLY A 72 -10.64 14.72 -4.92
CA GLY A 72 -11.74 14.76 -3.95
C GLY A 72 -11.66 13.74 -2.82
N GLY A 73 -10.60 12.91 -2.79
CA GLY A 73 -10.34 11.89 -1.76
C GLY A 73 -9.32 12.35 -0.71
N THR A 74 -8.90 11.43 0.16
CA THR A 74 -8.00 11.71 1.29
C THR A 74 -6.73 12.44 0.85
N ARG A 75 -6.46 13.59 1.47
CA ARG A 75 -5.14 14.23 1.58
C ARG A 75 -4.44 13.76 2.84
#